data_AF-A0A841F7V4-F1
#
_entry.id   AF-A0A841F7V4-F1
#
_cell.length_a   1.000
_cell.length_b   1.000
_cell.length_c   1.000
_cell.angle_alpha   90.00
_cell.angle_beta   90.00
_cell.angle_gamma   90.00
#
_symmetry.space_group_name_H-M   'P 1'
#
loop_
_entity.id
_entity.type
_entity.pdbx_description
1 polymer ?
#
loop_
_entity_poly.entity_id
_entity_poly.type
_entity_poly.pdbx_seq_one_letter_code
_entity_poly.pdbx_strand_id
1 'polypeptide(L)'
;MRNRILIQNDQESFFYNLRFMLIVCVLAANALEPLITRFAGAEALFMWIYTFHMPLFVWVTGYFARSSIRGTAARNVLKQIAIQYVLFQTLYALMDATVFHTPHMRLSFFAPYLLLWFLASHFCWRLLVWLTMNWKPHQRLIASIALGVIVGYMPVDGFWLSFSRTLVFLPFFVLGYDYGAVIRSYLVPGWGRRAAAVLSAAMLIYIACGGLNISAGWLLGSKTFAELGHHEWYAGVLRLGVYLLEIVSALLFLAWVPNLTSKITDLGKRTLYVFLLHGFLVRLAIWSGIYSYMGSALFVPIILVAAVLFAITLAHPLVRRTFKALIEPDITRISLHRPGAFKRSA
;
A
#
# COMPACT_ATOMS: atom_id res chain seq x y z
N MET A 1 -31.16 -14.82 8.19
CA MET A 1 -29.89 -14.53 8.90
C MET A 1 -28.69 -15.32 8.35
N ARG A 2 -28.82 -16.64 8.09
CA ARG A 2 -27.73 -17.49 7.53
C ARG A 2 -27.13 -17.00 6.21
N ASN A 3 -27.95 -16.56 5.26
CA ASN A 3 -27.45 -15.99 3.98
C ASN A 3 -26.66 -14.68 4.17
N ARG A 4 -27.04 -13.84 5.14
CA ARG A 4 -26.33 -12.57 5.39
C ARG A 4 -24.94 -12.82 6.01
N ILE A 5 -24.81 -13.85 6.86
CA ILE A 5 -23.53 -14.26 7.48
C ILE A 5 -22.61 -14.88 6.42
N LEU A 6 -23.13 -15.72 5.52
CA LEU A 6 -22.34 -16.32 4.44
C LEU A 6 -21.83 -15.27 3.44
N ILE A 7 -22.67 -14.31 3.06
CA ILE A 7 -22.28 -13.21 2.17
C ILE A 7 -21.23 -12.30 2.84
N GLN A 8 -21.36 -12.02 4.13
CA GLN A 8 -20.38 -11.21 4.87
C GLN A 8 -19.02 -11.92 4.99
N ASN A 9 -19.02 -13.23 5.25
CA ASN A 9 -17.79 -14.03 5.27
C ASN A 9 -17.13 -14.12 3.89
N ASP A 10 -17.90 -14.21 2.80
CA ASP A 10 -17.38 -14.23 1.41
C ASP A 10 -16.74 -12.88 1.03
N GLN A 11 -17.38 -11.77 1.40
CA GLN A 11 -16.85 -10.43 1.18
C GLN A 11 -15.54 -10.20 1.94
N GLU A 12 -15.51 -10.47 3.25
CA GLU A 12 -14.29 -10.29 4.05
C GLU A 12 -13.16 -11.21 3.56
N SER A 13 -13.48 -12.44 3.16
CA SER A 13 -12.49 -13.39 2.65
C SER A 13 -11.84 -12.92 1.35
N PHE A 14 -12.62 -12.35 0.43
CA PHE A 14 -12.10 -11.72 -0.78
C PHE A 14 -11.10 -10.61 -0.45
N PHE A 15 -11.44 -9.70 0.47
CA PHE A 15 -10.54 -8.60 0.85
C PHE A 15 -9.27 -9.09 1.56
N TYR A 16 -9.34 -10.15 2.37
CA TYR A 16 -8.12 -10.78 2.92
C TYR A 16 -7.26 -11.44 1.85
N ASN A 17 -7.87 -12.14 0.89
CA ASN A 17 -7.16 -12.74 -0.24
C ASN A 17 -6.44 -11.67 -1.07
N LEU A 18 -7.15 -10.58 -1.38
CA LEU A 18 -6.60 -9.44 -2.09
C LEU A 18 -5.42 -8.81 -1.33
N ARG A 19 -5.53 -8.58 -0.02
CA ARG A 19 -4.40 -8.06 0.79
C ARG A 19 -3.16 -8.94 0.69
N PHE A 20 -3.33 -10.26 0.69
CA PHE A 20 -2.20 -11.17 0.57
C PHE A 20 -1.56 -11.10 -0.82
N MET A 21 -2.36 -11.11 -1.88
CA MET A 21 -1.83 -10.99 -3.24
C MET A 21 -1.12 -9.65 -3.45
N LEU A 22 -1.68 -8.56 -2.93
CA LEU A 22 -1.06 -7.23 -3.02
C LEU A 22 0.24 -7.15 -2.24
N ILE A 23 0.34 -7.74 -1.04
CA ILE A 23 1.60 -7.69 -0.28
C ILE A 23 2.70 -8.52 -0.96
N VAL A 24 2.34 -9.60 -1.66
CA VAL A 24 3.26 -10.33 -2.54
C VAL A 24 3.72 -9.43 -3.68
N CYS A 25 2.81 -8.69 -4.33
CA CYS A 25 3.17 -7.73 -5.38
C CYS A 25 4.11 -6.63 -4.86
N VAL A 26 3.86 -6.08 -3.67
CA VAL A 26 4.75 -5.10 -3.02
C VAL A 26 6.14 -5.69 -2.84
N LEU A 27 6.24 -6.91 -2.31
CA LEU A 27 7.52 -7.57 -2.08
C LEU A 27 8.25 -7.87 -3.39
N ALA A 28 7.54 -8.36 -4.41
CA ALA A 28 8.07 -8.61 -5.74
C ALA A 28 8.60 -7.31 -6.37
N ALA A 29 7.84 -6.23 -6.31
CA ALA A 29 8.23 -4.92 -6.84
C ALA A 29 9.52 -4.40 -6.17
N ASN A 30 9.60 -4.42 -4.83
CA ASN A 30 10.79 -3.98 -4.10
C ASN A 30 12.00 -4.88 -4.36
N ALA A 31 11.81 -6.17 -4.57
CA ALA A 31 12.89 -7.10 -4.91
C ALA A 31 13.36 -6.94 -6.38
N LEU A 32 12.49 -6.49 -7.27
CA LEU A 32 12.83 -6.23 -8.68
C LEU A 32 13.45 -4.85 -8.89
N GLU A 33 13.19 -3.88 -8.01
CA GLU A 33 13.65 -2.49 -8.13
C GLU A 33 15.15 -2.36 -8.50
N PRO A 34 16.10 -3.10 -7.88
CA PRO A 34 17.52 -3.00 -8.24
C PRO A 34 17.88 -3.54 -9.63
N LEU A 35 16.95 -4.25 -10.30
CA LEU A 35 17.17 -4.94 -11.57
C LEU A 35 16.41 -4.29 -12.75
N ILE A 36 15.56 -3.30 -12.50
CA ILE A 36 14.73 -2.68 -13.55
C ILE A 36 15.57 -2.06 -14.67
N THR A 37 16.73 -1.47 -14.35
CA THR A 37 17.64 -0.88 -15.36
C THR A 37 18.48 -1.91 -16.12
N ARG A 38 18.50 -3.17 -15.65
CA ARG A 38 19.32 -4.24 -16.22
C ARG A 38 18.52 -5.16 -17.14
N PHE A 39 17.25 -5.38 -16.84
CA PHE A 39 16.39 -6.31 -17.57
C PHE A 39 15.04 -5.67 -17.88
N ALA A 40 14.72 -5.55 -19.17
CA ALA A 40 13.43 -5.03 -19.64
C ALA A 40 12.23 -5.81 -19.07
N GLY A 41 12.37 -7.13 -18.88
CA GLY A 41 11.33 -7.94 -18.23
C GLY A 41 11.08 -7.58 -16.76
N ALA A 42 12.13 -7.18 -16.01
CA ALA A 42 11.99 -6.71 -14.64
C ALA A 42 11.32 -5.34 -14.59
N GLU A 43 11.72 -4.43 -15.48
CA GLU A 43 11.09 -3.11 -15.64
C GLU A 43 9.61 -3.22 -16.00
N ALA A 44 9.27 -4.02 -17.00
CA ALA A 44 7.89 -4.19 -17.44
C ALA A 44 7.00 -4.76 -16.34
N LEU A 45 7.50 -5.76 -15.60
CA LEU A 45 6.79 -6.36 -14.49
C LEU A 45 6.64 -5.38 -13.32
N PHE A 46 7.69 -4.62 -13.01
CA PHE A 46 7.65 -3.55 -12.03
C PHE A 46 6.59 -2.51 -12.40
N MET A 47 6.62 -1.97 -13.62
CA MET A 47 5.65 -0.99 -14.11
C MET A 47 4.23 -1.53 -14.06
N TRP A 48 3.99 -2.75 -14.55
CA TRP A 48 2.69 -3.40 -14.49
C TRP A 48 2.19 -3.52 -13.05
N ILE A 49 3.02 -4.01 -12.11
CA ILE A 49 2.66 -4.08 -10.69
C ILE A 49 2.28 -2.70 -10.17
N TYR A 50 3.06 -1.65 -10.46
CA TYR A 50 2.81 -0.28 -10.01
C TYR A 50 1.52 0.34 -10.53
N THR A 51 1.00 -0.09 -11.68
CA THR A 51 -0.29 0.42 -12.17
C THR A 51 -1.49 0.05 -11.30
N PHE A 52 -1.47 -1.07 -10.58
CA PHE A 52 -2.64 -1.50 -9.79
C PHE A 52 -2.35 -1.69 -8.30
N HIS A 53 -1.14 -2.12 -7.91
CA HIS A 53 -0.95 -2.63 -6.56
C HIS A 53 -1.07 -1.53 -5.50
N MET A 54 -0.47 -0.36 -5.74
CA MET A 54 -0.55 0.77 -4.81
C MET A 54 -2.00 1.28 -4.68
N PRO A 55 -2.70 1.65 -5.79
CA PRO A 55 -4.12 2.00 -5.75
C PRO A 55 -4.99 0.97 -5.02
N LEU A 56 -4.84 -0.32 -5.34
CA LEU A 56 -5.63 -1.38 -4.73
C LEU A 56 -5.29 -1.57 -3.25
N PHE A 57 -4.02 -1.47 -2.85
CA PHE A 57 -3.63 -1.62 -1.46
C PHE A 57 -4.20 -0.49 -0.60
N VAL A 58 -4.20 0.74 -1.14
CA VAL A 58 -4.85 1.91 -0.53
C VAL A 58 -6.37 1.71 -0.46
N TRP A 59 -6.99 1.26 -1.55
CA TRP A 59 -8.43 0.98 -1.63
C TRP A 59 -8.88 -0.06 -0.59
N VAL A 60 -8.17 -1.19 -0.47
CA VAL A 60 -8.49 -2.21 0.54
C VAL A 60 -8.28 -1.68 1.95
N THR A 61 -7.25 -0.86 2.17
CA THR A 61 -7.02 -0.23 3.48
C THR A 61 -8.17 0.71 3.86
N GLY A 62 -8.70 1.48 2.88
CA GLY A 62 -9.90 2.30 3.04
C GLY A 62 -11.14 1.47 3.42
N TYR A 63 -11.34 0.33 2.75
CA TYR A 63 -12.45 -0.60 3.06
C TYR A 63 -12.43 -1.05 4.54
N PHE A 64 -11.26 -1.48 5.04
CA PHE A 64 -11.11 -1.91 6.44
C PHE A 64 -11.17 -0.75 7.44
N ALA A 65 -10.90 0.49 7.02
CA ALA A 65 -10.98 1.65 7.90
C ALA A 65 -12.43 1.94 8.36
N ARG A 66 -13.44 1.54 7.58
CA ARG A 66 -14.87 1.80 7.85
C ARG A 66 -15.33 1.31 9.22
N SER A 67 -14.86 0.15 9.68
CA SER A 67 -15.28 -0.45 10.95
C SER A 67 -14.70 0.23 12.19
N SER A 68 -13.65 1.05 12.02
CA SER A 68 -12.84 1.57 13.13
C SER A 68 -12.63 3.08 13.06
N ILE A 69 -13.48 3.81 12.34
CA ILE A 69 -13.30 5.24 12.10
C ILE A 69 -13.92 6.13 13.20
N ARG A 70 -14.72 5.57 14.13
CA ARG A 70 -15.36 6.30 15.24
C ARG A 70 -14.92 5.78 16.61
N GLY A 71 -15.03 6.66 17.61
CA GLY A 71 -14.88 6.34 19.03
C GLY A 71 -13.47 5.93 19.45
N THR A 72 -13.39 5.15 20.53
CA THR A 72 -12.13 4.66 21.11
C THR A 72 -11.35 3.76 20.15
N ALA A 73 -12.04 3.02 19.28
CA ALA A 73 -11.43 2.19 18.24
C ALA A 73 -10.58 3.01 17.27
N ALA A 74 -11.07 4.17 16.83
CA ALA A 74 -10.33 5.05 15.94
C ALA A 74 -9.04 5.57 16.58
N ARG A 75 -9.13 6.02 17.84
CA ARG A 75 -7.98 6.49 18.60
C ARG A 75 -6.94 5.39 18.81
N ASN A 76 -7.39 4.16 19.08
CA ASN A 76 -6.49 3.02 19.27
C ASN A 76 -5.76 2.68 17.96
N VAL A 77 -6.47 2.60 16.83
CA VAL A 77 -5.83 2.33 15.54
C VAL A 77 -4.83 3.43 15.16
N LEU A 78 -5.19 4.70 15.34
CA LEU A 78 -4.27 5.82 15.07
C LEU A 78 -3.03 5.77 15.96
N LYS A 79 -3.19 5.49 17.26
CA LYS A 79 -2.06 5.27 18.17
C LYS A 79 -1.19 4.11 17.73
N GLN A 80 -1.79 3.00 17.29
CA GLN A 80 -1.05 1.84 16.82
C GLN A 80 -0.18 2.19 15.61
N ILE A 81 -0.76 2.87 14.62
CA ILE A 81 -0.08 3.30 13.41
C ILE A 81 1.07 4.25 13.77
N ALA A 82 0.84 5.21 14.68
CA ALA A 82 1.87 6.15 15.12
C ALA A 82 3.02 5.45 15.85
N ILE A 83 2.74 4.52 16.75
CA ILE A 83 3.76 3.73 17.47
C ILE A 83 4.56 2.89 16.48
N GLN A 84 3.90 2.20 15.55
CA GLN A 84 4.57 1.42 14.52
C GLN A 84 5.46 2.32 13.65
N TYR A 85 4.97 3.49 13.24
CA TYR A 85 5.74 4.43 12.43
C TYR A 85 7.03 4.85 13.15
N VAL A 86 6.91 5.35 14.39
CA VAL A 86 8.07 5.82 15.17
C VAL A 86 9.06 4.69 15.41
N LEU A 87 8.56 3.51 15.79
CA LEU A 87 9.39 2.35 16.09
C LEU A 87 10.18 1.90 14.85
N PHE A 88 9.48 1.64 13.74
CA PHE A 88 10.12 1.14 12.53
C PHE A 88 11.01 2.21 11.88
N GLN A 89 10.62 3.49 11.91
CA GLN A 89 11.49 4.60 11.47
C GLN A 89 12.79 4.61 12.27
N THR A 90 12.72 4.44 13.60
CA THR A 90 13.90 4.36 14.47
C THR A 90 14.76 3.12 14.16
N LEU A 91 14.14 1.97 13.88
CA LEU A 91 14.88 0.75 13.49
C LEU A 91 15.61 0.92 12.15
N TYR A 92 14.96 1.51 11.14
CA TYR A 92 15.62 1.80 9.86
C TYR A 92 16.74 2.82 10.00
N ALA A 93 16.51 3.87 10.79
CA ALA A 93 17.52 4.86 11.15
C ALA A 93 18.75 4.20 11.80
N LEU A 94 18.54 3.31 12.76
CA LEU A 94 19.62 2.61 13.45
C LEU A 94 20.38 1.68 12.51
N MET A 95 19.67 0.90 11.67
CA MET A 95 20.31 0.01 10.70
C MET A 95 21.09 0.77 9.64
N ASP A 96 20.60 1.94 9.22
CA ASP A 96 21.33 2.78 8.28
C ASP A 96 22.62 3.33 8.92
N ALA A 97 22.54 3.80 10.17
CA ALA A 97 23.69 4.32 10.91
C ALA A 97 24.75 3.25 11.26
N THR A 98 24.36 1.98 11.37
CA THR A 98 25.25 0.90 11.86
C THR A 98 25.68 -0.10 10.79
N VAL A 99 24.85 -0.36 9.78
CA VAL A 99 25.07 -1.41 8.77
C VAL A 99 25.26 -0.81 7.38
N PHE A 100 24.27 -0.03 6.91
CA PHE A 100 24.24 0.41 5.52
C PHE A 100 25.18 1.60 5.22
N HIS A 101 25.41 2.47 6.21
CA HIS A 101 26.26 3.66 6.09
C HIS A 101 25.96 4.49 4.85
N THR A 102 24.67 4.71 4.55
CA THR A 102 24.25 5.35 3.30
C THR A 102 24.75 6.80 3.24
N PRO A 103 25.58 7.18 2.23
CA PRO A 103 26.10 8.53 2.10
C PRO A 103 24.95 9.56 1.93
N HIS A 104 25.07 10.72 2.59
CA HIS A 104 24.12 11.85 2.50
C HIS A 104 22.69 11.62 3.01
N MET A 105 22.43 10.54 3.77
CA MET A 105 21.09 10.29 4.28
C MET A 105 20.77 11.19 5.47
N ARG A 106 19.82 12.13 5.27
CA ARG A 106 19.28 12.94 6.37
C ARG A 106 18.33 12.06 7.19
N LEU A 107 18.81 11.55 8.33
CA LEU A 107 17.98 10.94 9.36
C LEU A 107 16.91 11.95 9.81
N SER A 108 15.71 11.88 9.24
CA SER A 108 14.59 12.72 9.61
C SER A 108 13.36 11.86 9.84
N PHE A 109 12.68 12.07 10.97
CA PHE A 109 11.39 11.46 11.25
C PHE A 109 10.30 11.92 10.27
N PHE A 110 10.52 13.05 9.60
CA PHE A 110 9.62 13.60 8.60
C PHE A 110 9.90 13.07 7.20
N ALA A 111 10.89 12.20 7.02
CA ALA A 111 11.24 11.56 5.77
C ALA A 111 11.04 10.04 5.89
N PRO A 112 9.84 9.54 5.61
CA PRO A 112 9.53 8.14 5.86
C PRO A 112 10.36 7.21 4.96
N TYR A 113 11.00 6.21 5.56
CA TYR A 113 11.87 5.29 4.83
C TYR A 113 11.11 4.20 4.08
N LEU A 114 11.41 4.00 2.79
CA LEU A 114 11.00 2.88 1.92
C LEU A 114 9.48 2.61 1.86
N LEU A 115 8.93 1.98 2.89
CA LEU A 115 7.54 1.55 3.04
C LEU A 115 6.77 2.35 4.11
N LEU A 116 7.48 3.05 5.00
CA LEU A 116 6.87 3.79 6.12
C LEU A 116 6.03 4.96 5.67
N TRP A 117 6.21 5.39 4.42
CA TRP A 117 5.38 6.43 3.83
C TRP A 117 3.92 6.01 3.83
N PHE A 118 3.64 4.73 3.59
CA PHE A 118 2.28 4.23 3.58
C PHE A 118 1.66 4.27 4.97
N LEU A 119 2.44 4.06 6.04
CA LEU A 119 1.96 4.18 7.42
C LEU A 119 1.62 5.64 7.76
N ALA A 120 2.50 6.57 7.38
CA ALA A 120 2.26 8.00 7.52
C ALA A 120 1.02 8.45 6.73
N SER A 121 0.93 8.05 5.45
CA SER A 121 -0.23 8.34 4.60
C SER A 121 -1.51 7.71 5.15
N HIS A 122 -1.46 6.47 5.66
CA HIS A 122 -2.62 5.81 6.26
C HIS A 122 -3.12 6.54 7.51
N PHE A 123 -2.21 7.06 8.35
CA PHE A 123 -2.58 7.93 9.46
C PHE A 123 -3.34 9.17 8.95
N CYS A 124 -2.76 9.87 7.97
CA CYS A 124 -3.35 11.08 7.39
C CYS A 124 -4.69 10.81 6.69
N TRP A 125 -4.83 9.73 5.91
CA TRP A 125 -6.08 9.38 5.23
C TRP A 125 -7.22 9.14 6.21
N ARG A 126 -6.95 8.42 7.31
CA ARG A 126 -7.95 8.20 8.36
C ARG A 126 -8.39 9.51 9.00
N LEU A 127 -7.45 10.44 9.24
CA LEU A 127 -7.76 11.75 9.77
C LEU A 127 -8.59 12.58 8.78
N LEU A 128 -8.23 12.59 7.51
CA LEU A 128 -8.95 13.32 6.46
C LEU A 128 -10.38 12.79 6.26
N VAL A 129 -10.56 11.47 6.25
CA VAL A 129 -11.90 10.86 6.20
C VAL A 129 -12.69 11.16 7.47
N TRP A 130 -12.02 11.18 8.63
CA TRP A 130 -12.66 11.58 9.89
C TRP A 130 -13.15 13.04 9.86
N LEU A 131 -12.33 13.96 9.35
CA LEU A 131 -12.69 15.38 9.19
C LEU A 131 -13.83 15.59 8.18
N THR A 132 -13.89 14.76 7.14
CA THR A 132 -14.89 14.86 6.07
C THR A 132 -16.09 13.91 6.26
N MET A 133 -16.31 13.41 7.48
CA MET A 133 -17.42 12.49 7.78
C MET A 133 -18.80 13.06 7.48
N ASN A 134 -18.98 14.36 7.69
CA ASN A 134 -20.27 15.04 7.48
C ASN A 134 -20.56 15.29 5.99
N TRP A 135 -19.58 15.09 5.11
CA TRP A 135 -19.74 15.33 3.68
C TRP A 135 -20.42 14.14 3.02
N LYS A 136 -21.07 14.38 1.87
CA LYS A 136 -21.62 13.29 1.05
C LYS A 136 -20.47 12.49 0.40
N PRO A 137 -20.62 11.18 0.15
CA PRO A 137 -19.57 10.36 -0.47
C PRO A 137 -18.98 10.92 -1.77
N HIS A 138 -19.81 11.47 -2.65
CA HIS A 138 -19.32 12.09 -3.89
C HIS A 138 -18.52 13.38 -3.64
N GLN A 139 -18.87 14.17 -2.62
CA GLN A 139 -18.12 15.38 -2.27
C GLN A 139 -16.70 15.04 -1.78
N ARG A 140 -16.58 14.00 -0.94
CA ARG A 140 -15.27 13.49 -0.52
C ARG A 140 -14.42 13.02 -1.70
N LEU A 141 -15.04 12.27 -2.62
CA LEU A 141 -14.34 11.75 -3.79
C LEU A 141 -13.84 12.90 -4.69
N ILE A 142 -14.71 13.85 -5.03
CA ILE A 142 -14.35 15.02 -5.85
C ILE A 142 -13.23 15.81 -5.19
N ALA A 143 -13.33 16.10 -3.88
CA ALA A 143 -12.30 16.81 -3.15
C ALA A 143 -10.97 16.06 -3.12
N SER A 144 -10.99 14.73 -2.95
CA SER A 144 -9.77 13.92 -2.97
C SER A 144 -9.09 13.93 -4.33
N ILE A 145 -9.84 13.87 -5.43
CA ILE A 145 -9.29 13.93 -6.79
C ILE A 145 -8.68 15.31 -7.04
N ALA A 146 -9.39 16.37 -6.66
CA ALA A 146 -8.89 17.75 -6.78
C ALA A 146 -7.58 17.94 -5.99
N LEU A 147 -7.52 17.51 -4.74
CA LEU A 147 -6.30 17.59 -3.92
C LEU A 147 -5.14 16.79 -4.52
N GLY A 148 -5.39 15.59 -5.03
CA GLY A 148 -4.36 14.77 -5.67
C GLY A 148 -3.83 15.34 -6.99
N VAL A 149 -4.61 16.20 -7.68
CA VAL A 149 -4.13 16.95 -8.85
C VAL A 149 -3.37 18.21 -8.42
N ILE A 150 -3.94 18.99 -7.48
CA ILE A 150 -3.36 20.26 -7.01
C ILE A 150 -1.97 20.05 -6.40
N VAL A 151 -1.78 18.98 -5.62
CA VAL A 151 -0.50 18.70 -4.96
C VAL A 151 0.66 18.55 -5.96
N GLY A 152 0.38 18.10 -7.19
CA GLY A 152 1.40 17.96 -8.23
C GLY A 152 1.95 19.30 -8.74
N TYR A 153 1.21 20.40 -8.60
CA TYR A 153 1.65 21.75 -8.97
C TYR A 153 2.35 22.49 -7.83
N MET A 154 2.24 22.00 -6.59
CA MET A 154 2.84 22.68 -5.45
C MET A 154 4.36 22.52 -5.46
N PRO A 155 5.15 23.60 -5.27
CA PRO A 155 6.60 23.54 -5.17
C PRO A 155 7.03 23.09 -3.76
N VAL A 156 6.45 21.99 -3.28
CA VAL A 156 6.75 21.41 -1.98
C VAL A 156 7.43 20.08 -2.23
N ASP A 157 8.62 19.91 -1.67
CA ASP A 157 9.36 18.64 -1.74
C ASP A 157 8.46 17.50 -1.23
N GLY A 158 8.06 16.60 -2.14
CA GLY A 158 7.18 15.47 -1.85
C GLY A 158 7.73 14.48 -0.83
N PHE A 159 8.98 14.68 -0.39
CA PHE A 159 9.67 13.90 0.62
C PHE A 159 9.18 14.19 2.05
N TRP A 160 8.75 15.42 2.35
CA TRP A 160 8.23 15.77 3.68
C TRP A 160 6.92 15.03 3.96
N LEU A 161 6.96 14.10 4.91
CA LEU A 161 5.90 13.17 5.34
C LEU A 161 5.25 12.36 4.21
N SER A 162 5.89 12.27 3.04
CA SER A 162 5.24 11.75 1.82
C SER A 162 3.91 12.45 1.54
N PHE A 163 3.88 13.77 1.72
CA PHE A 163 2.70 14.59 1.54
C PHE A 163 2.09 14.44 0.15
N SER A 164 2.93 14.46 -0.90
CA SER A 164 2.49 14.26 -2.29
C SER A 164 1.77 12.93 -2.49
N ARG A 165 2.41 11.81 -2.12
CA ARG A 165 1.81 10.47 -2.21
C ARG A 165 0.50 10.37 -1.43
N THR A 166 0.45 10.97 -0.24
CA THR A 166 -0.74 10.97 0.60
C THR A 166 -1.92 11.59 -0.14
N LEU A 167 -1.76 12.74 -0.77
CA LEU A 167 -2.87 13.39 -1.49
C LEU A 167 -3.17 12.72 -2.84
N VAL A 168 -2.14 12.26 -3.57
CA VAL A 168 -2.31 11.55 -4.85
C VAL A 168 -3.11 10.26 -4.67
N PHE A 169 -2.87 9.49 -3.60
CA PHE A 169 -3.58 8.22 -3.38
C PHE A 169 -4.86 8.34 -2.53
N LEU A 170 -5.17 9.54 -1.99
CA LEU A 170 -6.39 9.77 -1.22
C LEU A 170 -7.70 9.36 -1.95
N PRO A 171 -7.87 9.58 -3.28
CA PRO A 171 -9.06 9.13 -4.01
C PRO A 171 -9.31 7.65 -3.85
N PHE A 172 -8.27 6.81 -3.94
CA PHE A 172 -8.40 5.36 -3.80
C PHE A 172 -8.80 4.96 -2.39
N PHE A 173 -8.30 5.67 -1.37
CA PHE A 173 -8.68 5.41 0.02
C PHE A 173 -10.16 5.73 0.25
N VAL A 174 -10.62 6.87 -0.25
CA VAL A 174 -12.03 7.29 -0.18
C VAL A 174 -12.92 6.31 -0.96
N LEU A 175 -12.52 5.90 -2.17
CA LEU A 175 -13.21 4.88 -2.96
C LEU A 175 -13.35 3.56 -2.19
N GLY A 176 -12.32 3.16 -1.47
CA GLY A 176 -12.33 1.97 -0.61
C GLY A 176 -13.31 2.08 0.54
N TYR A 177 -13.24 3.20 1.25
CA TYR A 177 -14.05 3.48 2.43
C TYR A 177 -15.55 3.60 2.10
N ASP A 178 -15.90 4.37 1.06
CA ASP A 178 -17.29 4.67 0.71
C ASP A 178 -17.91 3.63 -0.22
N TYR A 179 -17.16 3.15 -1.22
CA TYR A 179 -17.68 2.33 -2.32
C TYR A 179 -17.10 0.91 -2.38
N GLY A 180 -16.18 0.52 -1.48
CA GLY A 180 -15.47 -0.75 -1.57
C GLY A 180 -16.37 -1.99 -1.64
N ALA A 181 -17.39 -2.06 -0.77
CA ALA A 181 -18.38 -3.15 -0.79
C ALA A 181 -19.25 -3.15 -2.05
N VAL A 182 -19.61 -1.96 -2.54
CA VAL A 182 -20.46 -1.78 -3.72
C VAL A 182 -19.72 -2.22 -4.97
N ILE A 183 -18.50 -1.72 -5.18
CA ILE A 183 -17.62 -2.12 -6.29
C ILE A 183 -17.45 -3.64 -6.30
N ARG A 184 -17.19 -4.25 -5.13
CA ARG A 184 -17.07 -5.71 -5.02
C ARG A 184 -18.34 -6.45 -5.45
N SER A 185 -19.52 -5.93 -5.13
CA SER A 185 -20.80 -6.55 -5.53
C SER A 185 -21.05 -6.56 -7.04
N TYR A 186 -20.45 -5.60 -7.78
CA TYR A 186 -20.55 -5.51 -9.23
C TYR A 186 -19.46 -6.30 -9.99
N LEU A 187 -18.51 -6.93 -9.29
CA LEU A 187 -17.48 -7.74 -9.95
C LEU A 187 -18.14 -8.97 -10.61
N VAL A 188 -18.14 -8.97 -11.94
CA VAL A 188 -18.87 -9.93 -12.78
C VAL A 188 -18.33 -11.36 -12.56
N PRO A 189 -19.17 -12.34 -12.18
CA PRO A 189 -18.77 -13.74 -12.11
C PRO A 189 -18.67 -14.37 -13.51
N GLY A 190 -17.98 -15.51 -13.64
CA GLY A 190 -17.98 -16.30 -14.87
C GLY A 190 -17.07 -15.75 -15.99
N TRP A 191 -17.60 -15.65 -17.22
CA TRP A 191 -16.82 -15.28 -18.41
C TRP A 191 -16.21 -13.87 -18.35
N GLY A 192 -16.94 -12.90 -17.80
CA GLY A 192 -16.43 -11.53 -17.64
C GLY A 192 -15.17 -11.47 -16.77
N ARG A 193 -15.10 -12.32 -15.74
CA ARG A 193 -13.90 -12.47 -14.89
C ARG A 193 -12.72 -13.04 -15.67
N ARG A 194 -12.94 -14.06 -16.51
CA ARG A 194 -11.86 -14.63 -17.34
C ARG A 194 -11.35 -13.62 -18.36
N ALA A 195 -12.25 -12.89 -19.01
CA ALA A 195 -11.88 -11.82 -19.93
C ALA A 195 -11.04 -10.74 -19.23
N ALA A 196 -11.44 -10.29 -18.04
CA ALA A 196 -10.68 -9.32 -17.25
C ALA A 196 -9.28 -9.84 -16.85
N ALA A 197 -9.16 -11.11 -16.48
CA ALA A 197 -7.86 -11.72 -16.18
C ALA A 197 -6.96 -11.78 -17.44
N VAL A 198 -7.52 -12.16 -18.60
CA VAL A 198 -6.79 -12.16 -19.87
C VAL A 198 -6.35 -10.75 -20.26
N LEU A 199 -7.23 -9.75 -20.12
CA LEU A 199 -6.89 -8.34 -20.38
C LEU A 199 -5.81 -7.82 -19.44
N SER A 200 -5.82 -8.23 -18.16
CA SER A 200 -4.76 -7.90 -17.20
C SER A 200 -3.40 -8.46 -17.64
N ALA A 201 -3.37 -9.70 -18.14
CA ALA A 201 -2.15 -10.31 -18.69
C ALA A 201 -1.73 -9.66 -20.02
N ALA A 202 -2.69 -9.33 -20.90
CA ALA A 202 -2.43 -8.61 -22.14
C ALA A 202 -1.83 -7.23 -21.87
N MET A 203 -2.26 -6.55 -20.81
CA MET A 203 -1.68 -5.28 -20.38
C MET A 203 -0.21 -5.43 -19.96
N LEU A 204 0.16 -6.52 -19.26
CA LEU A 204 1.56 -6.81 -18.95
C LEU A 204 2.38 -6.99 -20.22
N ILE A 205 1.87 -7.75 -21.20
CA ILE A 205 2.53 -7.96 -22.49
C ILE A 205 2.68 -6.63 -23.23
N TYR A 206 1.63 -5.81 -23.27
CA TYR A 206 1.66 -4.47 -23.87
C TYR A 206 2.75 -3.58 -23.26
N ILE A 207 2.86 -3.56 -21.92
CA ILE A 207 3.94 -2.83 -21.22
C ILE A 207 5.30 -3.42 -21.57
N ALA A 208 5.44 -4.74 -21.60
CA ALA A 208 6.70 -5.42 -21.95
C ALA A 208 7.15 -5.14 -23.39
N CYS A 209 6.20 -4.87 -24.30
CA CYS A 209 6.49 -4.44 -25.67
C CYS A 209 6.75 -2.93 -25.80
N GLY A 210 6.86 -2.18 -24.71
CA GLY A 210 7.12 -0.73 -24.72
C GLY A 210 5.87 0.12 -24.97
N GLY A 211 4.67 -0.44 -24.80
CA GLY A 211 3.43 0.29 -25.03
C GLY A 211 3.13 1.38 -23.99
N LEU A 212 3.76 1.33 -22.82
CA LEU A 212 3.55 2.29 -21.74
C LEU A 212 4.75 3.23 -21.59
N ASN A 213 4.72 4.34 -22.33
CA ASN A 213 5.75 5.37 -22.30
C ASN A 213 5.49 6.43 -21.22
N ILE A 214 5.31 5.99 -19.97
CA ILE A 214 5.22 6.90 -18.81
C ILE A 214 6.37 6.62 -17.86
N SER A 215 6.93 7.66 -17.25
CA SER A 215 7.95 7.44 -16.22
C SER A 215 7.33 6.80 -14.98
N ALA A 216 8.06 5.89 -14.33
CA ALA A 216 7.64 5.26 -13.07
C ALA A 216 7.29 6.29 -11.98
N GLY A 217 7.85 7.50 -12.06
CA GLY A 217 7.55 8.62 -11.15
C GLY A 217 6.08 9.02 -11.13
N TRP A 218 5.36 8.89 -12.24
CA TRP A 218 3.92 9.15 -12.30
C TRP A 218 3.13 8.16 -11.42
N LEU A 219 3.47 6.87 -11.50
CA LEU A 219 2.84 5.78 -10.73
C LEU A 219 3.26 5.78 -9.25
N LEU A 220 4.46 6.28 -8.93
CA LEU A 220 4.95 6.38 -7.55
C LEU A 220 4.27 7.50 -6.76
N GLY A 221 3.73 8.52 -7.44
CA GLY A 221 3.05 9.66 -6.81
C GLY A 221 3.93 10.50 -5.87
N SER A 222 5.25 10.32 -5.86
CA SER A 222 6.16 11.09 -4.99
C SER A 222 6.68 12.38 -5.59
N LYS A 223 6.66 12.49 -6.92
CA LYS A 223 7.25 13.62 -7.63
C LYS A 223 6.20 14.66 -8.00
N THR A 224 6.58 15.93 -7.98
CA THR A 224 5.82 17.04 -8.54
C THR A 224 5.81 16.97 -10.06
N PHE A 225 4.92 17.71 -10.73
CA PHE A 225 4.89 17.75 -12.20
C PHE A 225 6.20 18.35 -12.76
N ALA A 226 6.74 19.39 -12.11
CA ALA A 226 8.03 19.98 -12.48
C ALA A 226 9.18 18.96 -12.42
N GLU A 227 9.26 18.15 -11.37
CA GLU A 227 10.26 17.07 -11.24
C GLU A 227 10.07 15.93 -12.25
N LEU A 228 8.88 15.80 -12.83
CA LEU A 228 8.58 14.86 -13.91
C LEU A 228 8.86 15.48 -15.30
N GLY A 229 9.37 16.71 -15.35
CA GLY A 229 9.65 17.44 -16.58
C GLY A 229 8.44 18.17 -17.16
N HIS A 230 7.30 18.15 -16.48
CA HIS A 230 6.03 18.70 -16.96
C HIS A 230 5.68 19.98 -16.21
N HIS A 231 5.95 21.13 -16.83
CA HIS A 231 5.68 22.45 -16.25
C HIS A 231 4.36 23.06 -16.76
N GLU A 232 3.66 22.32 -17.61
CA GLU A 232 2.50 22.82 -18.33
C GLU A 232 1.26 22.84 -17.44
N TRP A 233 0.38 23.81 -17.68
CA TRP A 233 -0.89 23.94 -16.95
C TRP A 233 -1.78 22.70 -17.10
N TYR A 234 -1.64 21.92 -18.17
CA TYR A 234 -2.44 20.73 -18.43
C TYR A 234 -1.85 19.44 -17.83
N ALA A 235 -0.73 19.49 -17.10
CA ALA A 235 -0.13 18.31 -16.45
C ALA A 235 -1.11 17.56 -15.52
N GLY A 236 -2.08 18.27 -14.94
CA GLY A 236 -3.17 17.69 -14.16
C GLY A 236 -4.09 16.77 -14.96
N VAL A 237 -4.26 17.01 -16.26
CA VAL A 237 -5.00 16.10 -17.16
C VAL A 237 -4.24 14.77 -17.30
N LEU A 238 -2.92 14.80 -17.37
CA LEU A 238 -2.09 13.59 -17.37
C LEU A 238 -2.29 12.81 -16.07
N ARG A 239 -2.36 13.49 -14.91
CA ARG A 239 -2.68 12.85 -13.62
C ARG A 239 -4.05 12.16 -13.64
N LEU A 240 -5.07 12.79 -14.22
CA LEU A 240 -6.38 12.15 -14.38
C LEU A 240 -6.32 10.92 -15.29
N GLY A 241 -5.51 10.98 -16.36
CA GLY A 241 -5.22 9.81 -17.22
C GLY A 241 -4.54 8.67 -16.46
N VAL A 242 -3.59 8.99 -15.58
CA VAL A 242 -2.94 8.01 -14.69
C VAL A 242 -3.95 7.40 -13.71
N TYR A 243 -4.84 8.19 -13.10
CA TYR A 243 -5.91 7.63 -12.26
C TYR A 243 -6.83 6.70 -13.04
N LEU A 244 -7.18 7.03 -14.28
CA LEU A 244 -7.99 6.15 -15.11
C LEU A 244 -7.26 4.83 -15.40
N LEU A 245 -5.98 4.90 -15.78
CA LEU A 245 -5.13 3.73 -15.98
C LEU A 245 -5.09 2.87 -14.70
N GLU A 246 -4.88 3.49 -13.54
CA GLU A 246 -4.81 2.82 -12.25
C GLU A 246 -6.12 2.14 -11.88
N ILE A 247 -7.27 2.81 -12.10
CA ILE A 247 -8.60 2.24 -11.86
C ILE A 247 -8.86 1.05 -12.79
N VAL A 248 -8.57 1.18 -14.08
CA VAL A 248 -8.77 0.10 -15.05
C VAL A 248 -7.88 -1.09 -14.69
N SER A 249 -6.60 -0.86 -14.45
CA SER A 249 -5.64 -1.90 -14.06
C SER A 249 -6.04 -2.61 -12.78
N ALA A 250 -6.51 -1.83 -11.79
CA ALA A 250 -7.06 -2.35 -10.54
C ALA A 250 -8.25 -3.28 -10.78
N LEU A 251 -9.25 -2.84 -11.55
CA LEU A 251 -10.44 -3.64 -11.86
C LEU A 251 -10.08 -4.94 -12.61
N LEU A 252 -9.14 -4.87 -13.56
CA LEU A 252 -8.63 -6.05 -14.27
C LEU A 252 -7.93 -7.02 -13.32
N PHE A 253 -7.09 -6.51 -12.40
CA PHE A 253 -6.36 -7.34 -11.44
C PHE A 253 -7.30 -8.04 -10.44
N LEU A 254 -8.41 -7.41 -10.04
CA LEU A 254 -9.39 -8.01 -9.13
C LEU A 254 -9.96 -9.35 -9.65
N ALA A 255 -9.90 -9.59 -10.95
CA ALA A 255 -10.31 -10.86 -11.56
C ALA A 255 -9.46 -12.06 -11.12
N TRP A 256 -8.19 -11.83 -10.75
CA TRP A 256 -7.28 -12.88 -10.26
C TRP A 256 -7.55 -13.26 -8.80
N VAL A 257 -8.25 -12.42 -8.04
CA VAL A 257 -8.43 -12.59 -6.59
C VAL A 257 -9.45 -13.69 -6.28
N PRO A 258 -9.06 -14.78 -5.60
CA PRO A 258 -9.99 -15.87 -5.30
C PRO A 258 -11.13 -15.39 -4.39
N ASN A 259 -12.36 -15.83 -4.67
CA ASN A 259 -13.54 -15.51 -3.84
C ASN A 259 -13.62 -16.42 -2.60
N LEU A 260 -13.09 -17.63 -2.69
CA LEU A 260 -13.27 -18.66 -1.68
C LEU A 260 -12.40 -18.42 -0.44
N THR A 261 -12.93 -18.82 0.71
CA THR A 261 -12.15 -19.01 1.94
C THR A 261 -11.10 -20.09 1.69
N SER A 262 -9.83 -19.71 1.84
CA SER A 262 -8.70 -20.63 1.61
C SER A 262 -7.54 -20.33 2.55
N LYS A 263 -6.44 -21.08 2.42
CA LYS A 263 -5.19 -20.78 3.15
C LYS A 263 -4.69 -19.35 2.89
N ILE A 264 -4.93 -18.82 1.69
CA ILE A 264 -4.60 -17.42 1.33
C ILE A 264 -5.34 -16.44 2.25
N THR A 265 -6.59 -16.75 2.62
CA THR A 265 -7.40 -15.89 3.51
C THR A 265 -6.77 -15.80 4.90
N ASP A 266 -6.25 -16.91 5.41
CA ASP A 266 -5.56 -16.95 6.70
C ASP A 266 -4.22 -16.18 6.65
N LEU A 267 -3.48 -16.28 5.55
CA LEU A 267 -2.27 -15.47 5.33
C LEU A 267 -2.60 -13.97 5.23
N GLY A 268 -3.72 -13.63 4.57
CA GLY A 268 -4.25 -12.27 4.40
C GLY A 268 -4.52 -11.52 5.70
N LYS A 269 -4.84 -12.24 6.79
CA LYS A 269 -5.04 -11.64 8.12
C LYS A 269 -3.73 -11.13 8.76
N ARG A 270 -2.57 -11.59 8.29
CA ARG A 270 -1.24 -11.32 8.87
C ARG A 270 -0.35 -10.47 7.97
N THR A 271 -0.90 -9.82 6.95
CA THR A 271 -0.09 -9.04 5.98
C THR A 271 0.62 -7.85 6.59
N LEU A 272 0.20 -7.37 7.76
CA LEU A 272 0.89 -6.30 8.49
C LEU A 272 2.32 -6.71 8.90
N TYR A 273 2.52 -7.97 9.29
CA TYR A 273 3.83 -8.50 9.65
C TYR A 273 4.75 -8.55 8.43
N VAL A 274 4.23 -9.07 7.32
CA VAL A 274 4.94 -9.06 6.03
C VAL A 274 5.29 -7.63 5.65
N PHE A 275 4.33 -6.71 5.71
CA PHE A 275 4.51 -5.30 5.36
C PHE A 275 5.64 -4.62 6.16
N LEU A 276 5.71 -4.82 7.46
CA LEU A 276 6.73 -4.12 8.27
C LEU A 276 8.11 -4.79 8.19
N LEU A 277 8.16 -6.13 8.11
CA LEU A 277 9.41 -6.88 8.17
C LEU A 277 10.12 -7.03 6.82
N HIS A 278 9.39 -7.05 5.70
CA HIS A 278 10.00 -7.34 4.40
C HIS A 278 11.01 -6.29 3.96
N GLY A 279 10.81 -5.01 4.30
CA GLY A 279 11.73 -3.95 3.89
C GLY A 279 13.14 -4.14 4.45
N PHE A 280 13.27 -4.73 5.64
CA PHE A 280 14.58 -5.11 6.19
C PHE A 280 15.24 -6.22 5.37
N LEU A 281 14.47 -7.24 4.98
CA LEU A 281 14.99 -8.34 4.14
C LEU A 281 15.46 -7.83 2.78
N VAL A 282 14.66 -6.97 2.11
CA VAL A 282 15.04 -6.39 0.83
C VAL A 282 16.30 -5.54 0.96
N ARG A 283 16.39 -4.71 2.01
CA ARG A 283 17.58 -3.88 2.26
C ARG A 283 18.82 -4.71 2.57
N LEU A 284 18.69 -5.77 3.36
CA LEU A 284 19.78 -6.71 3.62
C LEU A 284 20.23 -7.42 2.34
N ALA A 285 19.29 -7.81 1.47
CA ALA A 285 19.62 -8.39 0.17
C ALA A 285 20.40 -7.39 -0.70
N ILE A 286 19.97 -6.12 -0.76
CA ILE A 286 20.69 -5.06 -1.49
C ILE A 286 22.09 -4.88 -0.91
N TRP A 287 22.20 -4.75 0.41
CA TRP A 287 23.48 -4.56 1.11
C TRP A 287 24.44 -5.74 0.95
N SER A 288 23.93 -6.98 0.95
CA SER A 288 24.75 -8.18 0.72
C SER A 288 25.41 -8.24 -0.66
N GLY A 289 24.97 -7.37 -1.59
CA GLY A 289 25.48 -7.35 -2.96
C GLY A 289 24.98 -8.52 -3.81
N ILE A 290 24.02 -9.34 -3.34
CA ILE A 290 23.55 -10.53 -4.07
C ILE A 290 23.08 -10.22 -5.49
N TYR A 291 22.52 -9.03 -5.72
CA TYR A 291 22.06 -8.58 -7.03
C TYR A 291 23.21 -8.44 -8.05
N SER A 292 24.45 -8.20 -7.62
CA SER A 292 25.61 -8.10 -8.53
C SER A 292 25.88 -9.42 -9.27
N TYR A 293 25.63 -10.56 -8.62
CA TYR A 293 25.78 -11.90 -9.20
C TYR A 293 24.64 -12.29 -10.16
N MET A 294 23.55 -11.52 -10.20
CA MET A 294 22.39 -11.80 -11.05
C MET A 294 22.58 -11.27 -12.47
N GLY A 295 23.41 -11.93 -13.27
CA GLY A 295 23.76 -11.51 -14.63
C GLY A 295 22.75 -11.85 -15.73
N SER A 296 21.70 -12.63 -15.43
CA SER A 296 20.76 -13.15 -16.44
C SER A 296 19.30 -12.81 -16.13
N ALA A 297 18.50 -12.62 -17.18
CA ALA A 297 17.06 -12.42 -17.06
C ALA A 297 16.33 -13.63 -16.41
N LEU A 298 16.96 -14.81 -16.39
CA LEU A 298 16.44 -16.00 -15.70
C LEU A 298 16.29 -15.81 -14.18
N PHE A 299 16.96 -14.81 -13.59
CA PHE A 299 16.79 -14.49 -12.17
C PHE A 299 15.45 -13.79 -11.86
N VAL A 300 14.79 -13.18 -12.84
CA VAL A 300 13.47 -12.53 -12.64
C VAL A 300 12.43 -13.50 -12.07
N PRO A 301 12.13 -14.66 -12.70
CA PRO A 301 11.18 -15.63 -12.14
C PRO A 301 11.63 -16.19 -10.78
N ILE A 302 12.95 -16.35 -10.57
CA ILE A 302 13.50 -16.83 -9.28
C ILE A 302 13.17 -15.83 -8.17
N ILE A 303 13.35 -14.53 -8.42
CA ILE A 303 13.02 -13.46 -7.46
C ILE A 303 11.52 -13.44 -7.15
N LEU A 304 10.67 -13.67 -8.15
CA LEU A 304 9.22 -13.73 -7.93
C LEU A 304 8.84 -14.91 -7.02
N VAL A 305 9.41 -16.08 -7.27
CA VAL A 305 9.20 -17.26 -6.41
C VAL A 305 9.72 -16.98 -5.00
N ALA A 306 10.91 -16.40 -4.87
CA ALA A 306 11.47 -16.02 -3.57
C ALA A 306 10.59 -15.00 -2.83
N ALA A 307 10.05 -14.00 -3.53
CA ALA A 307 9.13 -13.01 -2.96
C ALA A 307 7.84 -13.68 -2.44
N VAL A 308 7.25 -14.61 -3.20
CA VAL A 308 6.08 -15.37 -2.75
C VAL A 308 6.41 -16.20 -1.51
N LEU A 309 7.53 -16.93 -1.53
CA LEU A 309 7.96 -17.74 -0.40
C LEU A 309 8.20 -16.89 0.84
N PHE A 310 8.91 -15.76 0.71
CA PHE A 310 9.15 -14.84 1.83
C PHE A 310 7.86 -14.24 2.38
N ALA A 311 6.90 -13.88 1.53
CA ALA A 311 5.59 -13.42 1.98
C ALA A 311 4.85 -14.51 2.79
N ILE A 312 4.90 -15.77 2.34
CA ILE A 312 4.31 -16.90 3.07
C ILE A 312 5.00 -17.12 4.41
N THR A 313 6.35 -17.10 4.45
CA THR A 313 7.11 -17.32 5.68
C THR A 313 6.89 -16.20 6.69
N LEU A 314 6.86 -14.93 6.24
CA LEU A 314 6.59 -13.80 7.12
C LEU A 314 5.14 -13.74 7.60
N ALA A 315 4.19 -14.28 6.83
CA ALA A 315 2.80 -14.43 7.23
C ALA A 315 2.56 -15.65 8.14
N HIS A 316 3.60 -16.45 8.43
CA HIS A 316 3.47 -17.65 9.27
C HIS A 316 3.07 -17.29 10.72
N PRO A 317 2.19 -18.07 11.38
CA PRO A 317 1.72 -17.75 12.74
C PRO A 317 2.84 -17.63 13.78
N LEU A 318 3.98 -18.29 13.58
CA LEU A 318 5.14 -18.17 14.49
C LEU A 318 5.74 -16.76 14.47
N VAL A 319 5.88 -16.14 13.28
CA VAL A 319 6.37 -14.76 13.15
C VAL A 319 5.43 -13.79 13.85
N ARG A 320 4.11 -14.03 13.74
CA ARG A 320 3.14 -13.27 14.53
C ARG A 320 3.40 -13.42 16.02
N ARG A 321 3.59 -14.63 16.53
CA ARG A 321 3.80 -14.87 17.97
C ARG A 321 5.05 -14.17 18.50
N THR A 322 6.15 -14.20 17.75
CA THR A 322 7.43 -13.59 18.17
C THR A 322 7.39 -12.07 18.11
N PHE A 323 6.84 -11.49 17.03
CA PHE A 323 6.82 -10.04 16.83
C PHE A 323 5.54 -9.36 17.32
N LYS A 324 4.59 -10.09 17.93
CA LYS A 324 3.31 -9.54 18.38
C LYS A 324 3.50 -8.34 19.30
N ALA A 325 4.38 -8.45 20.30
CA ALA A 325 4.60 -7.38 21.27
C ALA A 325 5.14 -6.10 20.62
N LEU A 326 5.90 -6.25 19.53
CA LEU A 326 6.52 -5.16 18.79
C LEU A 326 5.54 -4.49 17.82
N ILE A 327 4.77 -5.29 17.07
CA ILE A 327 3.91 -4.83 15.97
C ILE A 327 2.47 -4.53 16.44
N GLU A 328 1.95 -5.28 17.41
CA GLU A 328 0.63 -5.11 18.03
C GLU A 328 0.78 -4.87 19.54
N PRO A 329 1.41 -3.75 19.98
CA PRO A 329 1.53 -3.45 21.39
C PRO A 329 0.14 -3.23 22.01
N ASP A 330 -0.04 -3.65 23.26
CA ASP A 330 -1.32 -3.50 23.97
C ASP A 330 -1.56 -2.03 24.33
N ILE A 331 -2.31 -1.35 23.47
CA ILE A 331 -2.58 0.10 23.53
C ILE A 331 -3.40 0.46 24.76
N THR A 332 -4.15 -0.49 25.33
CA THR A 332 -4.95 -0.27 26.54
C THR A 332 -4.06 0.02 27.76
N ARG A 333 -2.85 -0.56 27.78
CA ARG A 333 -1.83 -0.31 28.82
C ARG A 333 -1.10 1.03 28.64
N ILE A 334 -1.10 1.60 27.42
CA ILE A 334 -0.46 2.88 27.07
C ILE A 334 -1.50 4.01 27.10
N SER A 335 -2.36 3.99 28.12
CA SER A 335 -3.27 5.09 28.43
C SER A 335 -2.57 6.09 29.36
N LEU A 336 -2.28 7.29 28.85
CA LEU A 336 -1.90 8.47 29.65
C LEU A 336 -3.07 9.02 30.51
N HIS A 337 -4.11 8.22 30.76
CA HIS A 337 -5.14 8.49 31.74
C HIS A 337 -5.05 7.43 32.84
N ARG A 338 -4.26 7.72 33.87
CA ARG A 338 -4.66 7.33 35.21
C ARG A 338 -5.85 8.24 35.55
N PRO A 339 -7.06 7.75 35.80
CA PRO A 339 -8.02 8.54 36.52
C PRO A 339 -7.38 8.80 37.88
N GLY A 340 -6.86 10.02 38.06
CA GLY A 340 -6.41 10.50 39.34
C GLY A 340 -7.57 10.32 40.30
N ALA A 341 -7.33 9.51 41.32
CA ALA A 341 -8.21 9.35 42.46
C ALA A 341 -8.42 10.72 43.11
N PHE A 342 -9.50 11.42 42.75
CA PHE A 342 -10.13 12.34 43.67
C PHE A 342 -11.27 11.59 44.33
N LYS A 343 -10.94 11.05 45.51
CA LYS A 343 -11.90 10.59 46.50
C LYS A 343 -12.95 11.67 46.70
N ARG A 344 -14.21 11.23 46.75
CA ARG A 344 -15.29 11.92 47.48
C ARG A 344 -14.78 12.32 48.86
N SER A 345 -15.04 13.57 49.25
CA SER A 345 -15.24 13.94 50.64
C SER A 345 -16.26 15.08 50.67
N ALA A 346 -17.39 14.76 51.33
CA ALA A 346 -18.42 15.62 51.93
C ALA A 346 -18.95 16.80 51.11
#